data_AF-A0A329WSD5-F1
#
_entry.id   AF-A0A329WSD5-F1
#
_cell.length_a   1.000
_cell.length_b   1.000
_cell.length_c   1.000
_cell.angle_alpha   90.00
_cell.angle_beta   90.00
_cell.angle_gamma   90.00
#
_symmetry.space_group_name_H-M   'P 1'
#
loop_
_entity.id
_entity.type
_entity.pdbx_description
1 polymer ?
#
loop_
_entity_poly.entity_id
_entity_poly.type
_entity_poly.pdbx_seq_one_letter_code
_entity_poly.pdbx_strand_id
1 'polypeptide(L)'
;MAIRQSDILNAGQRGQFTKRFGQPTAFLSHSHKDAQLALGLQALLNDQGWDVYIDWLDQTMPDKPDTETALNIKSAIVRADWFLFLATQHSMTSRWCPWEIGFADGKKVYDRIAIIPTQDNQGHFYGNEYLNLYNKIDVSSGHTGLAFFDTRGNGKWVRNL
;
A
#
# COMPACT_ATOMS: atom_id res chain seq x y z
N MET A 1 -4.58 -7.03 13.42
CA MET A 1 -5.94 -7.51 13.06
C MET A 1 -6.28 -6.80 11.76
N ALA A 2 -6.52 -7.51 10.66
CA ALA A 2 -6.60 -6.90 9.33
C ALA A 2 -7.44 -5.60 9.29
N ILE A 3 -6.98 -4.62 8.53
CA ILE A 3 -7.65 -3.33 8.41
C ILE A 3 -9.02 -3.52 7.74
N ARG A 4 -10.11 -3.04 8.36
CA ARG A 4 -11.41 -3.09 7.71
C ARG A 4 -11.47 -2.11 6.56
N GLN A 5 -11.96 -2.55 5.41
CA GLN A 5 -12.14 -1.69 4.24
C GLN A 5 -13.06 -0.49 4.52
N SER A 6 -14.07 -0.67 5.39
CA SER A 6 -14.94 0.42 5.86
C SER A 6 -14.15 1.55 6.53
N ASP A 7 -13.14 1.21 7.33
CA ASP A 7 -12.37 2.18 8.11
C ASP A 7 -11.45 2.98 7.19
N ILE A 8 -10.90 2.32 6.16
CA ILE A 8 -10.11 2.95 5.09
C ILE A 8 -10.98 3.95 4.31
N LEU A 9 -12.19 3.56 3.89
CA LEU A 9 -13.10 4.43 3.14
C LEU A 9 -13.49 5.69 3.94
N ASN A 10 -13.71 5.54 5.25
CA ASN A 10 -14.02 6.67 6.14
C ASN A 10 -12.84 7.64 6.31
N ALA A 11 -11.61 7.16 6.19
CA ALA A 11 -10.41 7.99 6.33
C ALA A 11 -10.15 8.89 5.12
N GLY A 12 -10.54 8.45 3.91
CA GLY A 12 -10.36 9.20 2.66
C GLY A 12 -11.12 10.53 2.57
N GLN A 13 -11.93 10.86 3.57
CA GLN A 13 -12.64 12.15 3.68
C GLN A 13 -11.88 13.20 4.51
N ARG A 14 -10.69 12.89 5.03
CA ARG A 14 -9.87 13.79 5.85
C ARG A 14 -8.89 14.59 4.99
N GLY A 15 -8.74 15.88 5.31
CA GLY A 15 -8.24 16.95 4.43
C GLY A 15 -6.78 16.87 3.97
N GLN A 16 -6.37 17.92 3.25
CA GLN A 16 -5.10 18.01 2.51
C GLN A 16 -3.87 17.80 3.39
N PHE A 17 -3.07 16.80 3.02
CA PHE A 17 -1.75 16.58 3.60
C PHE A 17 -0.70 17.49 2.96
N THR A 18 0.14 18.11 3.79
CA THR A 18 1.30 18.88 3.30
C THR A 18 2.56 18.03 3.42
N LYS A 19 3.18 17.71 2.27
CA LYS A 19 4.45 17.00 2.20
C LYS A 19 5.52 17.73 3.01
N ARG A 20 6.22 17.00 3.88
CA ARG A 20 7.38 17.51 4.64
C ARG A 20 8.67 16.90 4.07
N PHE A 21 9.75 17.67 4.13
CA PHE A 21 11.06 17.20 3.73
C PHE A 21 11.53 16.05 4.63
N GLY A 22 12.07 14.98 4.04
CA GLY A 22 12.59 13.82 4.76
C GLY A 22 11.55 12.76 5.18
N GLN A 23 10.31 12.85 4.70
CA GLN A 23 9.30 11.82 4.92
C GLN A 23 9.60 10.55 4.10
N PRO A 24 9.38 9.35 4.68
CA PRO A 24 9.48 8.12 3.91
C PRO A 24 8.44 8.10 2.79
N THR A 25 8.90 7.74 1.60
CA THR A 25 8.06 7.62 0.40
C THR A 25 7.66 6.18 0.13
N ALA A 26 6.48 5.96 -0.42
CA ALA A 26 6.00 4.61 -0.73
C ALA A 26 5.26 4.54 -2.06
N PHE A 27 5.52 3.50 -2.85
CA PHE A 27 4.67 3.13 -3.97
C PHE A 27 3.54 2.23 -3.49
N LEU A 28 2.28 2.59 -3.77
CA LEU A 28 1.11 1.80 -3.41
C LEU A 28 0.55 1.01 -4.60
N SER A 29 0.88 -0.28 -4.64
CA SER A 29 0.27 -1.24 -5.56
C SER A 29 -1.15 -1.57 -5.13
N HIS A 30 -2.10 -1.37 -6.04
CA HIS A 30 -3.53 -1.62 -5.82
C HIS A 30 -4.23 -1.81 -7.18
N SER A 31 -5.43 -2.39 -7.16
CA SER A 31 -6.28 -2.42 -8.35
C SER A 31 -6.99 -1.08 -8.56
N HIS A 32 -7.05 -0.58 -9.80
CA HIS A 32 -7.84 0.62 -10.15
C HIS A 32 -9.31 0.55 -9.73
N LYS A 33 -9.88 -0.67 -9.60
CA LYS A 33 -11.25 -0.85 -9.09
C LYS A 33 -11.40 -0.47 -7.61
N ASP A 34 -10.29 -0.38 -6.88
CA ASP A 34 -10.20 -0.05 -5.46
C ASP A 34 -9.70 1.38 -5.23
N ALA A 35 -9.85 2.28 -6.21
CA ALA A 35 -9.32 3.64 -6.14
C ALA A 35 -9.70 4.38 -4.84
N GLN A 36 -10.94 4.24 -4.36
CA GLN A 36 -11.37 4.85 -3.09
C GLN A 36 -10.68 4.25 -1.87
N LEU A 37 -10.40 2.94 -1.86
CA LEU A 37 -9.63 2.31 -0.79
C LEU A 37 -8.17 2.76 -0.83
N ALA A 38 -7.58 2.88 -2.01
CA ALA A 38 -6.22 3.39 -2.16
C ALA A 38 -6.09 4.84 -1.66
N LEU A 39 -7.03 5.72 -2.00
CA LEU A 39 -7.08 7.10 -1.50
C LEU A 39 -7.26 7.14 0.03
N GLY A 40 -8.15 6.32 0.58
CA GLY A 40 -8.35 6.22 2.02
C GLY A 40 -7.09 5.73 2.75
N LEU A 41 -6.39 4.75 2.19
CA LEU A 41 -5.15 4.24 2.78
C LEU A 41 -4.01 5.26 2.67
N GLN A 42 -3.90 5.96 1.54
CA GLN A 42 -2.97 7.07 1.38
C GLN A 42 -3.22 8.14 2.45
N ALA A 43 -4.48 8.52 2.70
CA ALA A 43 -4.80 9.47 3.77
C ALA A 43 -4.33 8.97 5.16
N LEU A 44 -4.59 7.70 5.49
CA LEU A 44 -4.14 7.10 6.76
C LEU A 44 -2.62 7.09 6.92
N LEU A 45 -1.88 6.76 5.85
CA LEU A 45 -0.41 6.71 5.87
C LEU A 45 0.19 8.11 5.89
N ASN A 46 -0.41 9.06 5.17
CA ASN A 46 -0.06 10.46 5.21
C ASN A 46 -0.21 11.01 6.64
N ASP A 47 -1.30 10.69 7.35
CA ASP A 47 -1.47 11.03 8.78
C ASP A 47 -0.36 10.45 9.69
N GLN A 48 0.31 9.37 9.26
CA GLN A 48 1.49 8.80 9.93
C GLN A 48 2.82 9.40 9.46
N GLY A 49 2.79 10.43 8.61
CA GLY A 49 3.96 11.15 8.12
C GLY A 49 4.63 10.53 6.89
N TRP A 50 3.95 9.65 6.16
CA TRP A 50 4.45 9.08 4.91
C TRP A 50 4.01 9.89 3.69
N ASP A 51 4.73 9.77 2.58
CA ASP A 51 4.33 10.31 1.28
C ASP A 51 4.05 9.14 0.31
N VAL A 52 2.77 8.85 0.08
CA VAL A 52 2.35 7.67 -0.68
C VAL A 52 2.01 8.03 -2.11
N TYR A 53 2.76 7.47 -3.06
CA TYR A 53 2.53 7.56 -4.49
C TYR A 53 1.51 6.52 -4.96
N ILE A 54 0.55 6.97 -5.77
CA ILE A 54 -0.48 6.17 -6.43
C ILE A 54 -0.36 6.48 -7.93
N ASP A 55 -0.18 5.44 -8.74
CA ASP A 55 0.12 5.53 -10.17
C ASP A 55 -0.97 6.24 -11.00
N TRP A 56 -2.26 5.93 -10.79
CA TRP A 56 -3.33 6.57 -11.59
C TRP A 56 -3.57 8.05 -11.25
N LEU A 57 -3.05 8.55 -10.12
CA LEU A 57 -3.05 9.99 -9.82
C LEU A 57 -1.97 10.75 -10.59
N ASP A 58 -1.01 10.03 -11.18
CA ASP A 58 0.06 10.60 -11.98
C ASP A 58 -0.45 10.90 -13.39
N GLN A 59 -0.63 12.20 -13.67
CA GLN A 59 -1.10 12.70 -14.98
C GLN A 59 -0.13 12.40 -16.13
N THR A 60 1.07 11.91 -15.84
CA THR A 60 2.05 11.49 -16.86
C THR A 60 1.88 10.04 -17.31
N MET A 61 0.99 9.26 -16.68
CA MET A 61 0.71 7.89 -17.07
C MET A 61 -0.13 7.80 -18.35
N PRO A 62 0.17 6.85 -19.26
CA PRO A 62 -0.67 6.61 -20.44
C PRO A 62 -2.10 6.15 -20.06
N ASP A 63 -3.10 6.59 -20.82
CA ASP A 63 -4.52 6.22 -20.62
C ASP A 63 -4.78 4.70 -20.75
N LYS A 64 -3.95 4.00 -21.51
CA LYS A 64 -4.01 2.55 -21.71
C LYS A 64 -2.69 1.93 -21.30
N PRO A 65 -2.68 0.91 -20.42
CA PRO A 65 -1.45 0.27 -20.00
C PRO A 65 -0.68 -0.33 -21.17
N ASP A 66 0.54 0.14 -21.35
CA ASP A 66 1.46 -0.33 -22.39
C ASP A 66 2.89 -0.50 -21.83
N THR A 67 3.87 -0.61 -22.73
CA THR A 67 5.29 -0.74 -22.35
C THR A 67 5.78 0.48 -21.57
N GLU A 68 5.32 1.68 -21.91
CA GLU A 68 5.69 2.92 -21.22
C GLU A 68 5.11 2.94 -19.80
N THR A 69 3.85 2.54 -19.64
CA THR A 69 3.24 2.34 -18.31
C THR A 69 4.08 1.42 -17.44
N ALA A 70 4.52 0.28 -18.00
CA ALA A 70 5.37 -0.66 -17.27
C ALA A 70 6.74 -0.07 -16.87
N LEU A 71 7.35 0.77 -17.71
CA LEU A 71 8.61 1.45 -17.40
C LEU A 71 8.44 2.51 -16.32
N ASN A 72 7.33 3.26 -16.38
CA ASN A 72 7.01 4.29 -15.39
C ASN A 72 6.72 3.68 -14.01
N ILE A 73 5.93 2.60 -13.95
CA ILE A 73 5.67 1.85 -12.72
C ILE A 73 6.98 1.32 -12.13
N LYS A 74 7.83 0.66 -12.92
CA LYS A 74 9.13 0.17 -12.46
C LYS A 74 9.99 1.30 -11.87
N SER A 75 10.03 2.44 -12.54
CA SER A 75 10.78 3.62 -12.09
C SER A 75 10.21 4.18 -10.79
N ALA A 76 8.89 4.27 -10.67
CA ALA A 76 8.21 4.71 -9.45
C ALA A 76 8.49 3.76 -8.27
N ILE A 77 8.41 2.45 -8.49
CA ILE A 77 8.76 1.43 -7.49
C ILE A 77 10.20 1.62 -7.01
N VAL A 78 11.18 1.78 -7.92
CA VAL A 78 12.59 1.94 -7.54
C VAL A 78 12.84 3.25 -6.79
N ARG A 79 12.19 4.35 -7.19
CA ARG A 79 12.37 5.67 -6.57
C ARG A 79 11.78 5.79 -5.17
N ALA A 80 10.66 5.12 -4.89
CA ALA A 80 10.05 5.13 -3.57
C ALA A 80 10.93 4.37 -2.56
N ASP A 81 10.95 4.80 -1.30
CA ASP A 81 11.68 4.07 -0.24
C ASP A 81 11.04 2.70 0.02
N TRP A 82 9.70 2.66 0.01
CA TRP A 82 8.89 1.48 0.31
C TRP A 82 8.05 1.02 -0.88
N PHE A 83 7.72 -0.28 -0.89
CA PHE A 83 6.64 -0.85 -1.69
C PHE A 83 5.54 -1.36 -0.77
N LEU A 84 4.32 -0.92 -1.04
CA LEU A 84 3.13 -1.25 -0.29
C LEU A 84 2.13 -1.95 -1.20
N PHE A 85 1.56 -3.05 -0.73
CA PHE A 85 0.52 -3.77 -1.46
C PHE A 85 -0.80 -3.73 -0.70
N LEU A 86 -1.81 -3.08 -1.28
CA LEU A 86 -3.18 -3.08 -0.74
C LEU A 86 -3.88 -4.39 -1.14
N ALA A 87 -3.98 -5.33 -0.20
CA ALA A 87 -4.60 -6.61 -0.46
C ALA A 87 -6.13 -6.50 -0.41
N THR A 88 -6.77 -6.69 -1.56
CA THR A 88 -8.23 -6.73 -1.76
C THR A 88 -8.56 -7.87 -2.74
N GLN A 89 -9.84 -8.18 -2.92
CA GLN A 89 -10.27 -9.13 -3.95
C GLN A 89 -9.77 -8.73 -5.35
N HIS A 90 -9.85 -7.43 -5.69
CA HIS A 90 -9.48 -6.96 -7.02
C HIS A 90 -7.97 -6.86 -7.21
N SER A 91 -7.20 -6.46 -6.21
CA SER A 91 -5.73 -6.49 -6.27
C SER A 91 -5.21 -7.93 -6.44
N MET A 92 -5.80 -8.90 -5.73
CA MET A 92 -5.40 -10.31 -5.82
C MET A 92 -5.78 -10.99 -7.15
N THR A 93 -6.78 -10.47 -7.86
CA THR A 93 -7.22 -10.98 -9.18
C THR A 93 -6.68 -10.15 -10.36
N SER A 94 -5.94 -9.08 -10.09
CA SER A 94 -5.28 -8.25 -11.10
C SER A 94 -4.09 -8.98 -11.70
N ARG A 95 -3.80 -8.70 -12.98
CA ARG A 95 -2.56 -9.16 -13.64
C ARG A 95 -1.37 -8.26 -13.31
N TRP A 96 -1.62 -6.99 -13.01
CA TRP A 96 -0.58 -5.98 -12.76
C TRP A 96 -0.05 -6.06 -11.34
N CYS A 97 -0.92 -6.18 -10.35
CA CYS A 97 -0.53 -6.18 -8.94
C CYS A 97 0.49 -7.29 -8.56
N PRO A 98 0.28 -8.58 -8.91
CA PRO A 98 1.29 -9.62 -8.65
C PRO A 98 2.59 -9.38 -9.42
N TRP A 99 2.51 -8.79 -10.62
CA TRP A 99 3.70 -8.44 -11.41
C TRP A 99 4.50 -7.32 -10.75
N GLU A 100 3.84 -6.31 -10.18
CA GLU A 100 4.48 -5.24 -9.41
C GLU A 100 5.17 -5.78 -8.16
N ILE A 101 4.51 -6.69 -7.42
CA ILE A 101 5.11 -7.38 -6.27
C ILE A 101 6.37 -8.13 -6.71
N GLY A 102 6.29 -8.94 -7.77
CA GLY A 102 7.44 -9.70 -8.26
C GLY A 102 8.61 -8.81 -8.71
N PHE A 103 8.31 -7.66 -9.31
CA PHE A 103 9.35 -6.68 -9.65
C PHE A 103 9.96 -6.03 -8.40
N ALA A 104 9.13 -5.64 -7.43
CA ALA A 104 9.58 -5.04 -6.18
C ALA A 104 10.44 -6.01 -5.35
N ASP A 105 10.05 -7.28 -5.26
CA ASP A 105 10.80 -8.34 -4.58
C ASP A 105 12.22 -8.50 -5.14
N GLY A 106 12.39 -8.35 -6.45
CA GLY A 106 13.71 -8.38 -7.10
C GLY A 106 14.52 -7.09 -7.02
N LYS A 107 13.97 -5.99 -6.49
CA LYS A 107 14.61 -4.64 -6.53
C LYS A 107 14.77 -3.97 -5.18
N LYS A 108 13.89 -4.25 -4.22
CA LYS A 108 13.90 -3.63 -2.91
C LYS A 108 14.56 -4.53 -1.87
N VAL A 109 15.07 -3.90 -0.82
CA VAL A 109 15.40 -4.63 0.41
C VAL A 109 14.10 -5.17 0.98
N TYR A 110 14.10 -6.44 1.37
CA TYR A 110 12.93 -7.16 1.87
C TYR A 110 12.17 -6.39 2.99
N ASP A 111 12.91 -5.76 3.90
CA ASP A 111 12.33 -4.96 5.00
C ASP A 111 11.55 -3.72 4.54
N ARG A 112 11.68 -3.32 3.27
CA ARG A 112 10.97 -2.19 2.64
C ARG A 112 9.78 -2.61 1.79
N ILE A 113 9.35 -3.88 1.89
CA ILE A 113 8.16 -4.42 1.25
C ILE A 113 7.14 -4.77 2.34
N ALA A 114 5.93 -4.23 2.23
CA ALA A 114 4.86 -4.53 3.18
C ALA A 114 3.50 -4.75 2.51
N ILE A 115 2.75 -5.69 3.06
CA ILE A 115 1.37 -6.00 2.68
C ILE A 115 0.42 -5.31 3.65
N ILE A 116 -0.64 -4.71 3.12
CA ILE A 116 -1.74 -4.17 3.89
C ILE A 116 -2.91 -5.14 3.75
N PRO A 117 -3.02 -6.16 4.63
CA PRO A 117 -4.14 -7.07 4.62
C PRO A 117 -5.43 -6.31 4.95
N THR A 118 -6.52 -6.63 4.25
CA THR A 118 -7.81 -6.03 4.53
C THR A 118 -8.91 -7.06 4.77
N GLN A 119 -9.97 -6.62 5.43
CA GLN A 119 -11.22 -7.36 5.57
C GLN A 119 -12.37 -6.56 4.95
N ASP A 120 -13.17 -7.19 4.09
CA ASP A 120 -14.38 -6.57 3.55
C ASP A 120 -15.58 -6.66 4.52
N ASN A 121 -16.69 -6.01 4.15
CA ASN A 121 -17.92 -6.00 4.97
C ASN A 121 -18.63 -7.36 5.04
N GLN A 122 -18.27 -8.32 4.17
CA GLN A 122 -18.78 -9.69 4.19
C GLN A 122 -17.93 -10.58 5.10
N GLY A 123 -16.83 -10.06 5.64
CA GLY A 123 -15.91 -10.78 6.52
C GLY A 123 -14.81 -11.53 5.78
N HIS A 124 -14.68 -11.39 4.46
CA HIS A 124 -13.59 -12.01 3.72
C HIS A 124 -12.28 -11.29 3.98
N PHE A 125 -11.22 -12.08 4.19
CA PHE A 125 -9.88 -11.60 4.46
C PHE A 125 -8.99 -11.72 3.21
N TYR A 126 -8.26 -10.64 2.91
CA TYR A 126 -7.31 -10.54 1.82
C TYR A 126 -5.89 -10.32 2.37
N GLY A 127 -4.88 -10.88 1.70
CA GLY A 127 -3.48 -10.83 2.15
C GLY A 127 -2.91 -12.16 2.67
N ASN A 128 -3.47 -13.29 2.23
CA ASN A 128 -3.06 -14.64 2.60
C ASN A 128 -2.15 -15.28 1.52
N GLU A 129 -1.85 -16.58 1.67
CA GLU A 129 -1.02 -17.38 0.75
C GLU A 129 0.44 -16.90 0.67
N TYR A 130 0.95 -16.65 -0.54
CA TYR A 130 2.31 -16.19 -0.79
C TYR A 130 2.57 -14.79 -0.21
N LEU A 131 1.53 -14.00 0.07
CA LEU A 131 1.68 -12.68 0.68
C LEU A 131 2.14 -12.74 2.15
N ASN A 132 2.00 -13.90 2.80
CA ASN A 132 2.58 -14.14 4.14
C ASN A 132 4.11 -14.16 4.13
N LEU A 133 4.74 -14.17 2.96
CA LEU A 133 6.18 -14.06 2.81
C LEU A 133 6.71 -12.66 3.12
N TYR A 134 5.87 -11.64 3.30
CA TYR A 134 6.30 -10.25 3.47
C TYR A 134 5.85 -9.67 4.80
N ASN A 135 6.45 -8.53 5.17
CA ASN A 135 6.05 -7.75 6.33
C ASN A 135 4.63 -7.21 6.15
N LYS A 136 3.97 -6.81 7.24
CA LYS A 136 2.58 -6.37 7.21
C LYS A 136 2.41 -5.00 7.88
N ILE A 137 1.57 -4.14 7.30
CA ILE A 137 1.07 -2.95 7.99
C ILE A 137 -0.40 -3.20 8.31
N ASP A 138 -0.75 -3.07 9.58
CA ASP A 138 -2.08 -3.39 10.08
C ASP A 138 -2.51 -2.46 11.22
N VAL A 139 -3.79 -2.49 11.62
CA VAL A 139 -4.25 -1.75 12.79
C VAL A 139 -3.81 -2.44 14.08
N SER A 140 -3.25 -1.65 15.00
CA SER A 140 -2.90 -2.11 16.34
C SER A 140 -4.17 -2.25 17.18
N SER A 141 -4.37 -3.41 17.80
CA SER A 141 -5.48 -3.69 18.70
C SER A 141 -5.66 -2.57 19.74
N GLY A 142 -6.83 -1.92 19.77
CA GLY A 142 -7.20 -0.95 20.80
C GLY A 142 -6.54 0.43 20.73
N HIS A 143 -5.80 0.76 19.67
CA HIS A 143 -5.13 2.05 19.52
C HIS A 143 -5.42 2.69 18.15
N THR A 144 -5.50 4.02 18.13
CA THR A 144 -5.57 4.80 16.89
C THR A 144 -4.19 4.86 16.24
N GLY A 145 -3.91 3.98 15.27
CA GLY A 145 -2.66 4.03 14.51
C GLY A 145 -2.35 2.77 13.71
N LEU A 146 -1.45 2.92 12.73
CA LEU A 146 -0.94 1.83 11.92
C LEU A 146 0.36 1.29 12.52
N ALA A 147 0.46 -0.03 12.63
CA ALA A 147 1.65 -0.74 13.07
C ALA A 147 2.19 -1.62 11.95
N PHE A 148 3.51 -1.59 11.79
CA PHE A 148 4.28 -2.49 10.95
C PHE A 148 4.69 -3.71 11.77
N PHE A 149 4.52 -4.89 11.20
CA PHE A 149 4.91 -6.17 11.77
C PHE A 149 5.87 -6.85 10.80
N ASP A 150 7.06 -7.19 11.28
CA ASP A 150 7.94 -8.06 10.50
C ASP A 150 7.38 -9.50 10.43
N THR A 151 7.98 -10.36 9.60
CA THR A 151 7.54 -11.76 9.48
C THR A 151 7.77 -12.62 10.72
N ARG A 152 8.46 -12.09 11.74
CA ARG A 152 8.62 -12.71 13.06
C ARG A 152 7.57 -12.22 14.06
N GLY A 153 6.74 -11.25 13.68
CA GLY A 153 5.70 -10.65 14.52
C GLY A 153 6.16 -9.46 15.37
N ASN A 154 7.38 -8.95 15.18
CA ASN A 154 7.84 -7.77 15.92
C ASN A 154 7.17 -6.51 15.37
N GLY A 155 6.50 -5.77 16.26
CA GLY A 155 5.73 -4.58 15.92
C GLY A 155 6.52 -3.26 16.08
N LYS A 156 6.37 -2.33 15.14
CA LYS A 156 6.79 -0.93 15.25
C LYS A 156 5.66 -0.02 14.74
N TRP A 157 5.50 1.16 15.33
CA TRP A 157 4.55 2.14 14.80
C TRP A 157 5.02 2.66 13.44
N VAL A 158 4.11 2.77 12.46
CA VAL A 158 4.43 3.25 11.11
C VAL A 158 5.03 4.67 11.12
N ARG A 159 4.54 5.53 12.02
CA ARG A 159 5.09 6.89 12.25
C ARG A 159 6.54 6.94 12.75
N ASN A 160 7.12 5.80 13.15
CA ASN A 160 8.48 5.69 13.67
C ASN A 160 9.42 4.96 12.69
N LEU A 161 8.98 4.71 11.45
CA LEU A 161 9.75 4.03 10.40
C LEU A 161 10.48 4.98 9.45
#